data_AF-A0A929UTZ1-F1
#
_entry.id   AF-A0A929UTZ1-F1
#
_cell.length_a   1.000
_cell.length_b   1.000
_cell.length_c   1.000
_cell.angle_alpha   90.00
_cell.angle_beta   90.00
_cell.angle_gamma   90.00
#
_symmetry.space_group_name_H-M   'P 1'
#
loop_
_entity.id
_entity.type
_entity.pdbx_description
1 polymer ?
#
loop_
_entity_poly.entity_id
_entity_poly.type
_entity_poly.pdbx_seq_one_letter_code
_entity_poly.pdbx_strand_id
1 'polypeptide(L)'
;LQSLIDNLQKGVPISALSDVDFEAISDLHLLTAKPVIYAFNVDEEGLNNSDLQSQLTELVSPAKTVFVCAKLEEELKGLSENDAKELLESYGVKETGLAKLIHAAYDTLGLQSYLTAGEKEVRAWTIHKGWTAPQAAGVIHSDFERGFIAAQIVDFNDLVAAESEVKARENGKIRTEGKTYVMQPNDVVEFRFNV
;
A
#
# COMPACT_ATOMS: atom_id res chain seq x y z
N LEU A 1 -19.04 -21.71 -11.21
CA LEU A 1 -18.18 -22.06 -12.37
C LEU A 1 -18.80 -21.71 -13.72
N GLN A 2 -20.04 -22.11 -14.06
CA GLN A 2 -20.63 -21.80 -15.37
C GLN A 2 -20.60 -20.30 -15.74
N SER A 3 -21.00 -19.42 -14.81
CA SER A 3 -20.92 -17.96 -15.00
C SER A 3 -19.50 -17.46 -15.35
N LEU A 4 -18.45 -18.05 -14.76
CA LEU A 4 -17.07 -17.68 -15.06
C LEU A 4 -16.69 -18.09 -16.49
N ILE A 5 -17.09 -19.28 -16.92
CA ILE A 5 -16.87 -19.77 -18.29
C ILE A 5 -17.55 -18.83 -19.29
N ASP A 6 -18.80 -18.46 -19.05
CA ASP A 6 -19.56 -17.59 -19.94
C ASP A 6 -18.92 -16.19 -20.08
N ASN A 7 -18.34 -15.66 -19.00
CA ASN A 7 -17.61 -14.38 -19.04
C ASN A 7 -16.28 -14.50 -19.79
N LEU A 8 -15.52 -15.56 -19.54
CA LEU A 8 -14.26 -15.81 -20.24
C LEU A 8 -14.46 -15.99 -21.75
N GLN A 9 -15.53 -16.67 -22.17
CA GLN A 9 -15.88 -16.82 -23.58
C GLN A 9 -16.22 -15.49 -24.26
N LYS A 10 -16.69 -14.50 -23.50
CA LYS A 10 -16.92 -13.12 -23.97
C LYS A 10 -15.65 -12.26 -23.95
N GLY A 11 -14.52 -12.81 -23.51
CA GLY A 11 -13.26 -12.08 -23.37
C GLY A 11 -13.21 -11.16 -22.14
N VAL A 12 -14.11 -11.34 -21.17
CA VAL A 12 -14.13 -10.53 -19.93
C VAL A 12 -13.18 -11.18 -18.92
N PRO A 13 -12.15 -10.47 -18.44
CA PRO A 13 -11.27 -11.01 -17.39
C PRO A 13 -12.02 -11.12 -16.07
N ILE A 14 -11.73 -12.17 -15.30
CA ILE A 14 -12.39 -12.45 -14.02
C ILE A 14 -12.16 -11.33 -13.00
N SER A 15 -11.01 -10.67 -13.03
CA SER A 15 -10.66 -9.53 -12.17
C SER A 15 -11.55 -8.30 -12.36
N ALA A 16 -12.27 -8.20 -13.48
CA ALA A 16 -13.20 -7.10 -13.74
C ALA A 16 -14.63 -7.37 -13.25
N LEU A 17 -14.91 -8.58 -12.74
CA LEU A 17 -16.21 -8.96 -12.23
C LEU A 17 -16.32 -8.59 -10.74
N SER A 18 -17.44 -7.98 -10.34
CA SER A 18 -17.67 -7.58 -8.94
C SER A 18 -18.08 -8.74 -8.02
N ASP A 19 -18.76 -9.75 -8.57
CA ASP A 19 -19.49 -10.76 -7.79
C ASP A 19 -18.79 -12.13 -7.77
N VAL A 20 -17.46 -12.12 -7.77
CA VAL A 20 -16.66 -13.35 -7.77
C VAL A 20 -16.18 -13.66 -6.36
N ASP A 21 -16.52 -14.86 -5.88
CA ASP A 21 -15.88 -15.46 -4.73
C ASP A 21 -14.49 -15.97 -5.14
N PHE A 22 -13.48 -15.13 -4.94
CA PHE A 22 -12.09 -15.43 -5.27
C PHE A 22 -11.48 -16.53 -4.38
N GLU A 23 -12.01 -16.74 -3.17
CA GLU A 23 -11.54 -17.79 -2.27
C GLU A 23 -11.94 -19.17 -2.82
N ALA A 24 -13.20 -19.30 -3.26
CA ALA A 24 -13.72 -20.53 -3.86
C ALA A 24 -13.03 -20.95 -5.17
N ILE A 25 -12.32 -20.05 -5.85
CA ILE A 25 -11.60 -20.34 -7.11
C ILE A 25 -10.09 -20.21 -7.00
N SER A 26 -9.56 -19.98 -5.80
CA SER A 26 -8.13 -19.73 -5.55
C SER A 26 -7.24 -20.88 -6.08
N ASP A 27 -7.67 -22.13 -5.88
CA ASP A 27 -6.97 -23.33 -6.33
C ASP A 27 -6.84 -23.46 -7.86
N LEU A 28 -7.67 -22.75 -8.63
CA LEU A 28 -7.61 -22.77 -10.09
C LEU A 28 -6.49 -21.90 -10.64
N HIS A 29 -5.93 -21.00 -9.83
CA HIS A 29 -4.82 -20.11 -10.19
C HIS A 29 -5.02 -19.37 -11.53
N LEU A 30 -6.26 -18.98 -11.84
CA LEU A 30 -6.63 -18.35 -13.12
C LEU A 30 -5.86 -17.05 -13.33
N LEU A 31 -5.19 -16.92 -14.47
CA LEU A 31 -4.42 -15.71 -14.81
C LEU A 31 -5.31 -14.46 -14.85
N THR A 32 -6.51 -14.59 -15.39
CA THR A 32 -7.48 -13.50 -15.53
C THR A 32 -8.17 -13.11 -14.23
N ALA A 33 -7.97 -13.86 -13.13
CA ALA A 33 -8.45 -13.50 -11.80
C ALA A 33 -7.45 -12.59 -11.05
N LYS A 34 -6.21 -12.50 -11.52
CA LYS A 34 -5.21 -11.61 -10.91
C LYS A 34 -5.61 -10.15 -11.14
N PRO A 35 -5.51 -9.28 -10.13
CA PRO A 35 -5.79 -7.87 -10.32
C PRO A 35 -4.77 -7.24 -11.27
N VAL A 36 -5.21 -6.24 -12.03
CA VAL A 36 -4.43 -5.59 -13.09
C VAL A 36 -4.32 -4.10 -12.81
N ILE A 37 -3.12 -3.56 -13.05
CA ILE A 37 -2.84 -2.12 -13.07
C ILE A 37 -2.42 -1.78 -14.50
N TYR A 38 -3.08 -0.79 -15.11
CA TYR A 38 -2.67 -0.23 -16.39
C TYR A 38 -1.72 0.94 -16.16
N ALA A 39 -0.45 0.75 -16.50
CA ALA A 39 0.54 1.82 -16.52
C ALA A 39 0.56 2.47 -17.91
N PHE A 40 -0.04 3.65 -18.04
CA PHE A 40 0.00 4.43 -19.26
C PHE A 40 1.30 5.25 -19.31
N ASN A 41 2.15 4.91 -20.27
CA ASN A 41 3.33 5.70 -20.58
C ASN A 41 2.93 6.90 -21.45
N VAL A 42 3.06 8.10 -20.89
CA VAL A 42 2.72 9.38 -21.53
C VAL A 42 3.96 10.28 -21.59
N ASP A 43 3.88 11.34 -22.37
CA ASP A 43 4.88 12.42 -22.34
C ASP A 43 4.66 13.35 -21.14
N GLU A 44 5.54 14.33 -21.01
CA GLU A 44 5.58 15.27 -19.89
C GLU A 44 4.30 16.14 -19.82
N GLU A 45 3.72 16.48 -20.97
CA GLU A 45 2.45 17.21 -21.05
C GLU A 45 1.26 16.31 -20.61
N GLY A 46 1.28 15.04 -21.00
CA GLY A 46 0.27 14.05 -20.63
C GLY A 46 0.18 13.77 -19.12
N LEU A 47 1.26 13.98 -18.36
CA LEU A 47 1.27 13.85 -16.90
C LEU A 47 0.35 14.84 -16.18
N ASN A 48 0.03 15.97 -16.81
CA ASN A 48 -0.84 17.02 -16.25
C ASN A 48 -2.12 17.23 -17.05
N ASN A 49 -2.31 16.51 -18.15
CA ASN A 49 -3.51 16.60 -18.98
C ASN A 49 -4.66 15.76 -18.37
N SER A 50 -5.52 16.41 -17.58
CA SER A 50 -6.66 15.76 -16.92
C SER A 50 -7.64 15.10 -17.88
N ASP A 51 -7.84 15.68 -19.07
CA ASP A 51 -8.81 15.17 -20.04
C ASP A 51 -8.30 13.88 -20.67
N LEU A 52 -7.02 13.85 -21.07
CA LEU A 52 -6.36 12.65 -21.58
C LEU A 52 -6.37 11.53 -20.52
N GLN A 53 -6.00 11.85 -19.28
CA GLN A 53 -5.97 10.87 -18.20
C GLN A 53 -7.36 10.31 -17.89
N SER A 54 -8.39 11.16 -17.92
CA SER A 54 -9.77 10.73 -17.71
C SER A 54 -10.23 9.79 -18.81
N GLN A 55 -9.97 10.15 -20.08
CA GLN A 55 -10.31 9.30 -21.23
C GLN A 55 -9.62 7.93 -21.16
N LEU A 56 -8.31 7.90 -20.87
CA LEU A 56 -7.56 6.64 -20.76
C LEU A 56 -8.00 5.80 -19.56
N THR A 57 -8.40 6.44 -18.46
CA THR A 57 -8.95 5.75 -17.28
C THR A 57 -10.30 5.12 -17.58
N GLU A 58 -11.17 5.81 -18.32
CA GLU A 58 -12.48 5.28 -18.70
C GLU A 58 -12.37 4.05 -19.61
N LEU A 59 -11.38 4.02 -20.52
CA LEU A 59 -11.15 2.88 -21.43
C LEU A 59 -10.88 1.55 -20.72
N VAL A 60 -10.31 1.58 -19.52
CA VAL A 60 -9.90 0.38 -18.78
C VAL A 60 -10.63 0.19 -17.46
N SER A 61 -11.62 1.05 -17.18
CA SER A 61 -12.46 0.95 -15.99
C SER A 61 -13.13 -0.43 -15.90
N PRO A 62 -13.14 -1.10 -14.74
CA PRO A 62 -12.79 -0.60 -13.40
C PRO A 62 -11.33 -0.83 -12.99
N ALA A 63 -10.43 -1.20 -13.90
CA ALA A 63 -9.04 -1.46 -13.56
C ALA A 63 -8.31 -0.18 -13.11
N LYS A 64 -7.38 -0.34 -12.17
CA LYS A 64 -6.58 0.78 -11.64
C LYS A 64 -5.60 1.28 -12.70
N THR A 65 -5.45 2.60 -12.80
CA THR A 65 -4.53 3.24 -13.76
C THR A 65 -3.42 3.99 -13.04
N VAL A 66 -2.25 4.04 -13.66
CA VAL A 66 -1.12 4.88 -13.25
C VAL A 66 -0.55 5.53 -14.51
N PHE A 67 -0.31 6.84 -14.44
CA PHE A 67 0.33 7.59 -15.52
C PHE A 67 1.80 7.81 -15.18
N VAL A 68 2.67 7.40 -16.09
CA VAL A 68 4.13 7.48 -15.95
C VAL A 68 4.71 8.12 -17.19
N CYS A 69 5.83 8.83 -17.06
CA CYS A 69 6.64 9.25 -18.20
C CYS A 69 7.98 8.53 -18.11
N ALA A 70 8.16 7.47 -18.88
CA ALA A 70 9.36 6.65 -18.80
C ALA A 70 10.65 7.44 -19.07
N LYS A 71 10.57 8.47 -19.92
CA LYS A 71 11.68 9.38 -20.20
C LYS A 71 12.04 10.23 -18.98
N LEU A 72 11.04 10.81 -18.30
CA LEU A 72 11.27 11.53 -17.05
C LEU A 72 11.87 10.60 -15.98
N GLU A 73 11.38 9.37 -15.84
CA GLU A 73 11.96 8.39 -14.91
C GLU A 73 13.43 8.06 -15.22
N GLU A 74 13.80 8.03 -16.50
CA GLU A 74 15.18 7.85 -16.93
C GLU A 74 16.05 9.07 -16.60
N GLU A 75 15.55 10.29 -16.79
CA GLU A 75 16.26 11.52 -16.46
C GLU A 75 16.47 11.69 -14.95
N LEU A 76 15.50 11.25 -14.13
CA LEU A 76 15.62 11.24 -12.67
C LEU A 76 16.69 10.25 -12.19
N LYS A 77 17.04 9.26 -13.01
CA LYS A 77 17.99 8.22 -12.64
C LYS A 77 19.40 8.79 -12.54
N GLY A 78 19.93 8.78 -11.32
CA GLY A 78 21.30 9.25 -11.04
C GLY A 78 21.38 10.72 -10.64
N LEU A 79 20.25 11.43 -10.56
CA LEU A 79 20.18 12.72 -9.90
C LEU A 79 20.26 12.57 -8.38
N SER A 80 20.70 13.64 -7.71
CA SER A 80 20.56 13.74 -6.25
C SER A 80 19.08 13.93 -5.88
N GLU A 81 18.71 13.68 -4.62
CA GLU A 81 17.32 13.86 -4.17
C GLU A 81 16.81 15.29 -4.39
N ASN A 82 17.66 16.29 -4.19
CA ASN A 82 17.30 17.70 -4.41
C ASN A 82 17.08 17.97 -5.90
N ASP A 83 18.01 17.55 -6.76
CA ASP A 83 17.90 17.78 -8.21
C ASP A 83 16.69 17.05 -8.81
N ALA A 84 16.43 15.81 -8.34
CA ALA A 84 15.27 15.02 -8.75
C ALA A 84 13.97 15.74 -8.36
N LYS A 85 13.91 16.32 -7.16
CA LYS A 85 12.75 17.07 -6.68
C LYS A 85 12.53 18.35 -7.48
N GLU A 86 13.59 19.11 -7.75
CA GLU A 86 13.53 20.31 -8.59
C GLU A 86 13.05 19.98 -10.01
N LEU A 87 13.55 18.89 -10.60
CA LEU A 87 13.11 18.42 -11.92
C LEU A 87 11.63 18.02 -11.91
N LEU A 88 11.17 17.24 -10.93
CA LEU A 88 9.76 16.87 -10.78
C LEU A 88 8.86 18.09 -10.63
N GLU A 89 9.25 19.06 -9.80
CA GLU A 89 8.52 20.32 -9.60
C GLU A 89 8.43 21.14 -10.89
N SER A 90 9.50 21.15 -11.71
CA SER A 90 9.49 21.85 -13.01
C SER A 90 8.45 21.28 -14.00
N TYR A 91 8.14 19.99 -13.87
CA TYR A 91 7.07 19.31 -14.62
C TYR A 91 5.72 19.30 -13.88
N GLY A 92 5.60 19.96 -12.73
CA GLY A 92 4.36 20.00 -11.96
C GLY A 92 3.99 18.68 -11.27
N VAL A 93 4.93 17.73 -11.15
CA VAL A 93 4.69 16.41 -10.58
C VAL A 93 5.25 16.35 -9.15
N LYS A 94 4.50 15.75 -8.22
CA LYS A 94 4.89 15.71 -6.79
C LYS A 94 5.74 14.49 -6.41
N GLU A 95 5.64 13.42 -7.18
CA GLU A 95 6.28 12.13 -6.90
C GLU A 95 6.59 11.42 -8.23
N THR A 96 7.55 10.51 -8.21
CA THR A 96 7.94 9.75 -9.42
C THR A 96 6.81 8.82 -9.87
N GLY A 97 6.76 8.54 -11.17
CA GLY A 97 5.90 7.52 -11.75
C GLY A 97 6.16 6.13 -11.14
N LEU A 98 7.43 5.82 -10.83
CA LEU A 98 7.76 4.59 -10.12
C LEU A 98 7.15 4.54 -8.72
N ALA A 99 7.20 5.63 -7.94
CA ALA A 99 6.58 5.70 -6.62
C ALA A 99 5.06 5.49 -6.71
N LYS A 100 4.39 6.16 -7.66
CA LYS A 100 2.95 5.95 -7.93
C LYS A 100 2.63 4.49 -8.23
N LEU A 101 3.45 3.83 -9.05
CA LEU A 101 3.27 2.42 -9.39
C LEU A 101 3.46 1.51 -8.17
N ILE A 102 4.46 1.78 -7.32
CA ILE A 102 4.69 1.05 -6.07
C ILE A 102 3.47 1.18 -5.15
N HIS A 103 2.96 2.40 -4.93
CA HIS A 103 1.77 2.65 -4.12
C HIS A 103 0.55 1.92 -4.71
N ALA A 104 0.35 2.01 -6.02
CA ALA A 104 -0.75 1.33 -6.70
C ALA A 104 -0.67 -0.19 -6.55
N ALA A 105 0.51 -0.78 -6.70
CA ALA A 105 0.75 -2.21 -6.52
C ALA A 105 0.50 -2.66 -5.08
N TYR A 106 1.01 -1.92 -4.11
CA TYR A 106 0.85 -2.22 -2.69
C TYR A 106 -0.64 -2.21 -2.29
N ASP A 107 -1.38 -1.20 -2.75
CA ASP A 107 -2.83 -1.15 -2.56
C ASP A 107 -3.58 -2.29 -3.25
N THR A 108 -3.19 -2.63 -4.48
CA THR A 108 -3.84 -3.65 -5.29
C THR A 108 -3.67 -5.04 -4.70
N LEU A 109 -2.55 -5.28 -4.02
CA LEU A 109 -2.30 -6.50 -3.25
C LEU A 109 -3.00 -6.50 -1.88
N GLY A 110 -3.74 -5.43 -1.55
CA GLY A 110 -4.40 -5.29 -0.26
C GLY A 110 -3.41 -5.18 0.89
N LEU A 111 -2.23 -4.59 0.67
CA LEU A 111 -1.17 -4.46 1.66
C LEU A 111 -1.22 -3.10 2.36
N GLN A 112 -0.76 -3.06 3.59
CA GLN A 112 -0.50 -1.85 4.37
C GLN A 112 0.78 -2.05 5.20
N SER A 113 1.39 -0.96 5.65
CA SER A 113 2.53 -1.01 6.56
C SER A 113 2.14 -0.57 7.97
N TYR A 114 2.87 -1.03 8.98
CA TYR A 114 2.98 -0.38 10.28
C TYR A 114 4.47 -0.16 10.59
N LEU A 115 4.79 0.65 11.60
CA LEU A 115 6.15 0.99 11.96
C LEU A 115 6.53 0.42 13.32
N THR A 116 7.78 -0.03 13.45
CA THR A 116 8.45 -0.19 14.74
C THR A 116 9.56 0.85 14.81
N ALA A 117 9.65 1.59 15.91
CA ALA A 117 10.68 2.60 16.13
C ALA A 117 11.37 2.35 17.47
N GLY A 118 12.68 2.20 17.45
CA GLY A 118 13.54 2.12 18.63
C GLY A 118 14.89 2.78 18.36
N GLU A 119 15.72 2.90 19.40
CA GLU A 119 17.02 3.59 19.32
C GLU A 119 17.94 3.00 18.23
N LYS A 120 17.87 1.68 18.01
CA LYS A 120 18.73 0.97 17.06
C LYS A 120 18.15 0.86 15.66
N GLU A 121 16.83 0.86 15.51
CA GLU A 121 16.17 0.53 14.25
C GLU A 121 14.81 1.22 14.16
N VAL A 122 14.54 1.78 12.98
CA VAL A 122 13.20 2.17 12.54
C VAL A 122 12.88 1.34 11.31
N ARG A 123 11.75 0.64 11.33
CA ARG A 123 11.38 -0.30 10.27
C ARG A 123 9.90 -0.27 9.97
N ALA A 124 9.58 -0.33 8.68
CA ALA A 124 8.23 -0.60 8.18
C ALA A 124 8.03 -2.10 7.96
N TRP A 125 6.87 -2.60 8.41
CA TRP A 125 6.47 -3.99 8.31
C TRP A 125 5.22 -4.12 7.46
N THR A 126 5.29 -4.91 6.40
CA THR A 126 4.16 -5.15 5.48
C THR A 126 3.22 -6.20 6.03
N ILE A 127 1.92 -5.88 6.08
CA ILE A 127 0.82 -6.77 6.44
C ILE A 127 -0.32 -6.62 5.43
N HIS A 128 -1.30 -7.51 5.43
CA HIS A 128 -2.54 -7.26 4.68
C HIS A 128 -3.47 -6.32 5.46
N LYS A 129 -4.25 -5.52 4.72
CA LYS A 129 -5.30 -4.66 5.25
C LYS A 129 -6.30 -5.50 6.05
N GLY A 130 -6.69 -5.00 7.23
CA GLY A 130 -7.63 -5.69 8.12
C GLY A 130 -6.98 -6.69 9.08
N TRP A 131 -5.66 -6.93 9.00
CA TRP A 131 -4.97 -7.79 9.96
C TRP A 131 -5.03 -7.23 11.38
N THR A 132 -5.19 -8.15 12.34
CA THR A 132 -5.20 -7.84 13.77
C THR A 132 -3.79 -7.65 14.31
N ALA A 133 -3.65 -7.01 15.48
CA ALA A 133 -2.37 -6.81 16.14
C ALA A 133 -1.56 -8.10 16.37
N PRO A 134 -2.15 -9.25 16.79
CA PRO A 134 -1.42 -10.52 16.88
C PRO A 134 -0.87 -11.01 15.53
N GLN A 135 -1.67 -10.95 14.46
CA GLN A 135 -1.24 -11.35 13.12
C GLN A 135 -0.09 -10.47 12.61
N ALA A 136 -0.18 -9.16 12.87
CA ALA A 136 0.88 -8.22 12.54
C ALA A 136 2.18 -8.51 13.32
N ALA A 137 2.08 -8.81 14.62
CA ALA A 137 3.23 -9.22 15.43
C ALA A 137 3.88 -10.51 14.90
N GLY A 138 3.08 -11.43 14.36
CA GLY A 138 3.53 -12.66 13.70
C GLY A 138 4.50 -12.46 12.54
N VAL A 139 4.41 -11.31 11.84
CA VAL A 139 5.34 -10.95 10.75
C VAL A 139 6.76 -10.68 11.27
N ILE A 140 6.88 -10.18 12.51
CA ILE A 140 8.18 -10.03 13.18
C ILE A 140 8.71 -11.41 13.57
N HIS A 141 7.88 -12.19 14.25
CA HIS A 141 8.20 -13.56 14.64
C HIS A 141 6.92 -14.33 14.99
N SER A 142 6.83 -15.60 14.61
CA SER A 142 5.64 -16.45 14.87
C SER A 142 5.35 -16.66 16.36
N ASP A 143 6.37 -16.58 17.23
CA ASP A 143 6.17 -16.62 18.69
C ASP A 143 5.42 -15.40 19.23
N PHE A 144 5.57 -14.22 18.60
CA PHE A 144 4.88 -13.02 19.07
C PHE A 144 3.38 -13.12 18.84
N GLU A 145 2.96 -13.77 17.77
CA GLU A 145 1.54 -14.04 17.51
C GLU A 145 0.95 -14.98 18.56
N ARG A 146 1.65 -16.08 18.88
CA ARG A 146 1.22 -17.06 19.89
C ARG A 146 1.24 -16.49 21.32
N GLY A 147 2.30 -15.75 21.64
CA GLY A 147 2.55 -15.15 22.95
C GLY A 147 1.95 -13.76 23.12
N PHE A 148 1.17 -13.24 22.16
CA PHE A 148 0.67 -11.87 22.18
C PHE A 148 -0.11 -11.55 23.46
N ILE A 149 0.28 -10.47 24.13
CA ILE A 149 -0.40 -9.91 25.29
C ILE A 149 -1.17 -8.65 24.89
N ALA A 150 -0.48 -7.66 24.35
CA ALA A 150 -1.02 -6.36 23.97
C ALA A 150 -0.10 -5.63 22.99
N ALA A 151 -0.61 -4.60 22.32
CA ALA A 151 0.18 -3.69 21.49
C ALA A 151 0.13 -2.28 22.09
N GLN A 152 1.29 -1.65 22.31
CA GLN A 152 1.37 -0.22 22.59
C GLN A 152 1.43 0.50 21.25
N ILE A 153 0.46 1.34 20.95
CA ILE A 153 0.35 1.97 19.64
C ILE A 153 0.27 3.49 19.80
N VAL A 154 0.94 4.21 18.90
CA VAL A 154 0.81 5.65 18.71
C VAL A 154 0.68 5.94 17.22
N ASP A 155 -0.15 6.91 16.83
CA ASP A 155 -0.19 7.37 15.44
C ASP A 155 1.12 8.08 15.10
N PHE A 156 1.66 7.82 13.91
CA PHE A 156 2.90 8.43 13.43
C PHE A 156 2.91 9.96 13.56
N ASN A 157 1.82 10.64 13.20
CA ASN A 157 1.77 12.10 13.24
C ASN A 157 1.76 12.61 14.68
N ASP A 158 1.07 11.91 15.58
CA ASP A 158 1.07 12.22 17.01
C ASP A 158 2.47 12.00 17.62
N LEU A 159 3.18 10.95 17.22
CA LEU A 159 4.55 10.70 17.68
C LEU A 159 5.53 11.77 17.19
N VAL A 160 5.45 12.15 15.91
CA VAL A 160 6.29 13.21 15.33
C VAL A 160 5.98 14.55 15.99
N ALA A 161 4.71 14.91 16.18
CA ALA A 161 4.32 16.14 16.85
C ALA A 161 4.73 16.19 18.32
N ALA A 162 4.76 15.04 19.01
CA ALA A 162 5.22 14.94 20.37
C ALA A 162 6.75 14.95 20.52
N GLU A 163 7.50 14.78 19.43
CA GLU A 163 8.98 14.71 19.36
C GLU A 163 9.63 13.52 20.10
N SER A 164 8.89 12.82 20.97
CA SER A 164 9.37 11.61 21.65
C SER A 164 8.23 10.73 22.14
N GLU A 165 8.51 9.45 22.32
CA GLU A 165 7.55 8.48 22.90
C GLU A 165 7.16 8.86 24.33
N VAL A 166 8.11 9.39 25.12
CA VAL A 166 7.85 9.84 26.51
C VAL A 166 6.80 10.96 26.51
N LYS A 167 7.00 11.99 25.68
CA LYS A 167 6.05 13.10 25.54
C LYS A 167 4.70 12.63 24.99
N ALA A 168 4.71 11.71 24.01
CA ALA A 168 3.48 11.13 23.47
C ALA A 168 2.69 10.39 24.56
N ARG A 169 3.38 9.66 25.45
CA ARG A 169 2.78 8.97 26.61
C ARG A 169 2.19 9.97 27.62
N GLU A 170 2.94 11.00 27.98
CA GLU A 170 2.48 12.05 28.90
C GLU A 170 1.25 12.79 28.37
N ASN A 171 1.17 12.99 27.06
CA ASN A 171 0.02 13.57 26.37
C ASN A 171 -1.14 12.59 26.13
N GLY A 172 -1.04 11.36 26.63
CA GLY A 172 -2.09 10.34 26.52
C GLY A 172 -2.32 9.83 25.08
N LYS A 173 -1.33 9.95 24.20
CA LYS A 173 -1.41 9.53 22.79
C LYS A 173 -1.08 8.05 22.56
N ILE A 174 -0.38 7.43 23.51
CA ILE A 174 -0.08 5.98 23.44
C ILE A 174 -1.27 5.21 23.98
N ARG A 175 -1.84 4.34 23.13
CA ARG A 175 -2.94 3.44 23.46
C ARG A 175 -2.44 2.01 23.66
N THR A 176 -3.07 1.29 24.58
CA THR A 176 -2.84 -0.15 24.78
C THR A 176 -3.97 -0.91 24.12
N GLU A 177 -3.65 -1.65 23.08
CA GLU A 177 -4.60 -2.36 22.24
C GLU A 177 -4.53 -3.87 22.42
N GLY A 178 -5.69 -4.51 22.34
CA GLY A 178 -5.85 -5.95 22.55
C GLY A 178 -5.81 -6.78 21.27
N LYS A 179 -6.11 -8.07 21.39
CA LYS A 179 -6.05 -9.05 20.29
C LYS A 179 -6.99 -8.75 19.12
N THR A 180 -8.08 -8.03 19.36
CA THR A 180 -9.09 -7.69 18.34
C THR A 180 -8.80 -6.40 17.61
N TYR A 181 -7.74 -5.67 18.00
CA TYR A 181 -7.39 -4.42 17.35
C TYR A 181 -6.93 -4.67 15.92
N VAL A 182 -7.52 -3.96 14.97
CA VAL A 182 -7.14 -3.99 13.56
C VAL A 182 -6.11 -2.90 13.30
N MET A 183 -4.93 -3.30 12.82
CA MET A 183 -3.82 -2.39 12.58
C MET A 183 -4.18 -1.30 11.57
N GLN A 184 -3.64 -0.10 11.76
CA GLN A 184 -3.79 1.04 10.87
C GLN A 184 -2.46 1.39 10.19
N PRO A 185 -2.47 1.99 8.98
CA PRO A 185 -1.25 2.28 8.22
C PRO A 185 -0.21 3.17 8.93
N ASN A 186 -0.65 4.03 9.84
CA ASN A 186 0.22 4.98 10.56
C ASN A 186 0.58 4.51 11.97
N ASP A 187 0.28 3.26 12.32
CA ASP A 187 0.59 2.75 13.64
C ASP A 187 2.10 2.62 13.81
N VAL A 188 2.63 3.30 14.83
CA VAL A 188 3.93 2.98 15.42
C VAL A 188 3.67 2.10 16.63
N VAL A 189 4.20 0.87 16.62
CA VAL A 189 3.81 -0.17 17.57
C VAL A 189 5.01 -0.75 18.32
N GLU A 190 4.79 -1.02 19.61
CA GLU A 190 5.59 -1.92 20.42
C GLU A 190 4.72 -3.07 20.92
N PHE A 191 5.02 -4.30 20.48
CA PHE A 191 4.28 -5.49 20.90
C PHE A 191 4.77 -6.00 22.25
N ARG A 192 3.83 -6.29 23.15
CA ARG A 192 4.06 -7.00 24.41
C ARG A 192 3.67 -8.46 24.23
N PHE A 193 4.59 -9.37 24.52
CA PHE A 193 4.38 -10.81 24.40
C PHE A 193 5.04 -11.53 25.58
N ASN A 194 4.53 -12.73 25.89
CA ASN A 194 5.18 -13.65 26.81
C ASN A 194 6.06 -14.63 26.02
N VAL A 195 7.24 -14.95 26.56
CA VAL A 195 8.14 -15.98 26.04
C VAL A 195 7.96 -17.27 26.83
#